data_AF-A0A923WBJ4-F1
#
_entry.id   AF-A0A923WBJ4-F1
#
_cell.length_a   1.000
_cell.length_b   1.000
_cell.length_c   1.000
_cell.angle_alpha   90.00
_cell.angle_beta   90.00
_cell.angle_gamma   90.00
#
_symmetry.space_group_name_H-M   'P 1'
#
loop_
_entity.id
_entity.type
_entity.pdbx_description
1 polymer ?
#
loop_
_entity_poly.entity_id
_entity_poly.type
_entity_poly.pdbx_seq_one_letter_code
_entity_poly.pdbx_strand_id
1 'polypeptide(L)' 'MLSKETYLALAGAQYEALRAAGQEPDMYTLEATFDALWTQLGRSVLEQTLGEVPADHRKKTLFRPTSGR' A
#
# COMPACT_ATOMS: atom_id res chain seq x y z
N MET A 1 1.97 13.03 3.64
CA MET A 1 0.95 12.71 4.66
C MET A 1 -0.23 12.13 3.92
N LEU A 2 -0.70 10.93 4.29
CA LEU A 2 -1.81 10.28 3.59
C LEU A 2 -3.11 11.06 3.79
N SER A 3 -3.74 11.50 2.71
CA SER A 3 -5.07 12.11 2.75
C SER A 3 -6.16 11.07 2.48
N LYS A 4 -7.40 11.38 2.88
CA LYS A 4 -8.57 10.53 2.57
C LYS A 4 -8.76 10.36 1.06
N GLU A 5 -8.57 11.41 0.27
CA GLU A 5 -8.73 11.39 -1.19
C GLU A 5 -7.65 10.50 -1.83
N THR A 6 -6.41 10.60 -1.35
CA THR A 6 -5.31 9.74 -1.79
C THR A 6 -5.58 8.28 -1.45
N TYR A 7 -6.04 7.99 -0.23
CA TYR A 7 -6.42 6.63 0.16
C TYR A 7 -7.53 6.08 -0.74
N LEU A 8 -8.58 6.86 -0.99
CA LEU A 8 -9.68 6.46 -1.86
C LEU A 8 -9.21 6.22 -3.31
N ALA A 9 -8.27 7.00 -3.82
CA ALA A 9 -7.68 6.78 -5.14
C ALA A 9 -6.89 5.46 -5.20
N LEU A 10 -6.09 5.14 -4.17
CA LEU A 10 -5.36 3.88 -4.07
C LEU A 10 -6.29 2.67 -3.97
N ALA A 11 -7.31 2.76 -3.11
CA ALA A 11 -8.31 1.71 -2.94
C ALA A 11 -9.15 1.54 -4.23
N GLY A 12 -9.54 2.64 -4.86
CA GLY A 12 -10.26 2.66 -6.12
C GLY A 12 -9.49 1.99 -7.27
N ALA A 13 -8.17 2.21 -7.35
CA ALA A 13 -7.32 1.57 -8.36
C ALA A 13 -7.29 0.04 -8.24
N GLN A 14 -7.52 -0.51 -7.04
CA GLN A 14 -7.54 -1.96 -6.79
C GLN A 14 -8.95 -2.55 -6.71
N TYR A 15 -9.98 -1.72 -6.74
CA TYR A 15 -11.36 -2.12 -6.47
C TYR A 15 -11.89 -3.15 -7.46
N GLU A 16 -11.65 -2.98 -8.76
CA GLU A 16 -12.11 -3.94 -9.77
C GLU A 16 -11.46 -5.31 -9.61
N ALA A 17 -10.18 -5.35 -9.20
CA ALA A 17 -9.49 -6.61 -8.90
C ALA A 17 -10.06 -7.31 -7.66
N LEU A 18 -10.35 -6.55 -6.59
CA LEU A 18 -11.02 -7.06 -5.39
C LEU A 18 -12.42 -7.60 -5.71
N ARG A 19 -13.17 -6.88 -6.56
CA ARG A 19 -14.50 -7.30 -7.00
C ARG A 19 -14.44 -8.61 -7.79
N ALA A 20 -13.49 -8.73 -8.72
CA ALA A 20 -13.28 -9.95 -9.49
C ALA A 20 -12.87 -11.13 -8.59
N ALA A 21 -11.96 -10.90 -7.63
CA ALA A 21 -11.54 -11.93 -6.67
C ALA A 21 -12.71 -12.45 -5.83
N GLY A 22 -13.70 -11.61 -5.52
CA GLY A 22 -14.92 -12.02 -4.82
C GLY A 22 -15.86 -12.93 -5.61
N GLN A 23 -15.60 -13.15 -6.90
CA GLN A 23 -16.35 -14.09 -7.74
C GLN A 23 -15.66 -15.46 -7.86
N GLU A 24 -14.49 -15.63 -7.24
CA GLU A 24 -13.72 -16.88 -7.32
C GLU A 24 -14.41 -18.01 -6.53
N PRO A 25 -14.76 -19.13 -7.16
CA PRO A 25 -15.43 -20.25 -6.50
C PRO A 25 -14.49 -21.10 -5.63
N ASP A 26 -13.19 -21.15 -5.95
CA ASP A 26 -12.21 -21.89 -5.14
C ASP A 26 -11.74 -21.06 -3.94
N MET A 27 -11.95 -21.61 -2.74
CA MET A 27 -11.68 -20.89 -1.49
C MET A 27 -10.19 -20.56 -1.32
N TYR A 28 -9.29 -21.46 -1.73
CA TYR A 28 -7.85 -21.25 -1.59
C TYR A 28 -7.35 -20.16 -2.55
N THR A 29 -7.86 -20.18 -3.77
CA THR A 29 -7.56 -19.16 -4.78
C THR A 29 -8.13 -17.80 -4.36
N LEU A 30 -9.34 -17.77 -3.81
CA LEU A 30 -9.94 -16.56 -3.25
C LEU A 30 -9.06 -15.99 -2.13
N GLU A 31 -8.69 -16.80 -1.14
CA GLU A 31 -7.89 -16.36 0.01
C GLU A 31 -6.53 -15.80 -0.44
N ALA A 32 -5.81 -16.52 -1.30
CA ALA A 32 -4.52 -16.09 -1.82
C ALA A 32 -4.62 -14.79 -2.63
N THR A 33 -5.67 -14.64 -3.44
CA THR A 33 -5.88 -13.45 -4.26
C THR A 33 -6.24 -12.24 -3.39
N PHE A 34 -7.07 -12.42 -2.38
CA PHE A 34 -7.39 -11.37 -1.42
C PHE A 34 -6.17 -10.92 -0.62
N ASP A 35 -5.39 -11.86 -0.08
CA ASP A 35 -4.18 -11.55 0.69
C ASP A 35 -3.17 -10.75 -0.13
N ALA A 36 -2.95 -11.16 -1.39
CA ALA A 36 -2.08 -10.43 -2.31
C ALA A 36 -2.58 -9.00 -2.57
N LEU A 37 -3.87 -8.82 -2.87
CA LEU A 37 -4.46 -7.51 -3.16
C LEU A 37 -4.41 -6.57 -1.95
N TRP A 38 -4.72 -7.07 -0.75
CA TRP A 38 -4.67 -6.28 0.48
C TRP A 38 -3.25 -5.94 0.91
N THR A 39 -2.31 -6.88 0.76
CA THR A 39 -0.88 -6.62 1.00
C THR A 39 -0.37 -5.53 0.05
N GLN A 40 -0.73 -5.59 -1.23
CA GLN A 40 -0.38 -4.56 -2.20
C GLN A 40 -0.97 -3.19 -1.84
N LEU A 41 -2.25 -3.14 -1.43
CA LEU A 41 -2.89 -1.88 -1.00
C LEU A 41 -2.17 -1.31 0.23
N GLY A 42 -1.95 -2.15 1.24
CA GLY A 42 -1.27 -1.79 2.47
C GLY A 42 0.12 -1.25 2.21
N ARG A 43 0.85 -1.88 1.28
CA ARG A 43 2.14 -1.36 0.79
C ARG A 43 1.97 0.04 0.21
N SER A 44 1.15 0.25 -0.82
CA SER A 44 1.00 1.58 -1.44
C SER A 44 0.58 2.67 -0.44
N VAL A 45 -0.27 2.34 0.52
CA VAL A 45 -0.66 3.23 1.61
C VAL A 45 0.52 3.55 2.52
N LEU A 46 1.32 2.56 2.89
CA LEU A 46 2.51 2.72 3.71
C LEU A 46 3.55 3.62 3.01
N GLU A 47 3.81 3.37 1.73
CA GLU A 47 4.76 4.17 0.92
C GLU A 47 4.31 5.64 0.86
N GLN A 48 3.03 5.90 0.61
CA GLN A 48 2.48 7.26 0.60
C GLN A 48 2.47 7.94 1.99
N THR A 49 2.44 7.14 3.06
CA THR A 49 2.49 7.65 4.43
C THR A 49 3.91 8.02 4.83
N LEU A 50 4.89 7.18 4.49
CA LEU A 50 6.30 7.34 4.86
C LEU A 50 7.08 8.30 3.94
N GLY A 51 6.59 8.55 2.73
CA GLY A 51 7.35 9.27 1.69
C GLY A 51 8.26 8.30 0.92
N GLU A 52 9.26 8.83 0.19
CA GLU A 52 10.13 8.03 -0.68
C GLU A 52 10.73 6.83 0.07
N VAL A 53 10.27 5.62 -0.25
CA VAL A 53 10.83 4.39 0.31
C VAL A 53 12.26 4.27 -0.19
N PRO A 54 13.25 4.12 0.69
CA PRO A 54 14.62 3.92 0.24
C PRO A 54 14.69 2.68 -0.67
N ALA A 55 15.26 2.85 -1.86
CA ALA A 55 15.49 1.73 -2.80
C ALA A 55 16.32 0.60 -2.16
N ASP A 56 17.09 0.92 -1.12
CA ASP A 56 17.83 -0.03 -0.28
C ASP A 56 17.18 -0.10 1.12
N HIS A 57 16.46 -1.18 1.39
CA HIS A 57 15.81 -1.45 2.67
C HIS A 57 16.79 -1.55 3.86
N ARG A 58 18.10 -1.63 3.61
CA ARG A 58 19.14 -1.65 4.66
C ARG A 58 19.64 -0.26 5.04
N LYS A 59 19.29 0.79 4.29
CA LYS A 59 19.73 2.17 4.57
C LYS A 59 18.59 2.98 5.15
N LYS A 60 18.74 3.39 6.42
CA LYS A 60 17.85 4.36 7.04
C LYS A 60 18.07 5.74 6.41
N THR A 61 16.98 6.40 6.01
CA THR A 61 17.02 7.81 5.61
C THR A 61 17.64 8.61 6.75
N LEU A 62 18.79 9.25 6.48
CA LEU A 62 19.47 10.10 7.46
C LEU A 62 18.58 11.29 7.77
N PHE A 63 17.79 11.19 8.83
CA PHE A 63 17.04 12.31 9.37
C PHE A 63 18.05 13.39 9.81
N ARG A 64 18.18 14.47 9.03
CA ARG A 64 18.87 15.68 9.50
C ARG A 64 17.86 16.47 10.33
N PRO A 65 18.07 16.61 11.65
CA PRO A 65 17.27 17.56 12.40
C PRO A 65 17.57 18.96 11.85
N THR A 66 16.53 19.71 11.50
CA THR A 66 16.64 21.15 11.26
C THR A 66 17.32 21.76 12.47
N SER A 67 18.52 22.29 12.29
CA SER A 67 19.22 23.07 13.31
C SER A 67 18.35 24.31 13.59
N GLY A 68 17.58 24.26 14.67
CA GLY A 68 16.86 25.40 15.20
C GLY A 68 17.87 26.48 15.57
N ARG A 69 17.68 27.66 15.00
CA ARG A 69 18.38 28.90 15.34
C ARG A 69 17.71 29.53 16.55
#